data_AF-A0A231R5J0-F1
#
_entry.id   AF-A0A231R5J0-F1
#
_cell.length_a   1.000
_cell.length_b   1.000
_cell.length_c   1.000
_cell.angle_alpha   90.00
_cell.angle_beta   90.00
_cell.angle_gamma   90.00
#
_symmetry.space_group_name_H-M   'P 1'
#
loop_
_entity.id
_entity.type
_entity.pdbx_description
1 polymer ?
#
loop_
_entity_poly.entity_id
_entity_poly.type
_entity_poly.pdbx_seq_one_letter_code
_entity_poly.pdbx_strand_id
1 'polypeptide(L)'
;MPVLQAMELPKPSDWQEFERIIKQYARLRWKGLDVATFGSNGQTQHGVDLYIKTDVNEIVGIQCKKTINDSLPFKVVEKEIKKAENFKPVLKHYYIATTAKRDARTQEQINLLNQQRIADGVFGIDVLFWEDVAELLLTSPKTLEQLYPQLFIPKPKQPSNKAATKNKKQFLEGTIGNDTYQRGYVNHLIKRYQDYKRADYANQKENMKYAIIHEAIRREIKYKWDEAPTELFEKLCAFLQKRIDTTIVGKLNKKKGIKNYSSFDEFKAFSSQ
;
A
#
# COMPACT_ATOMS: atom_id res chain seq x y z
N MET A 1 25.63 -10.75 -18.02
CA MET A 1 24.44 -11.51 -17.62
C MET A 1 23.46 -10.55 -16.95
N PRO A 2 22.24 -10.34 -17.45
CA PRO A 2 21.28 -9.47 -16.77
C PRO A 2 20.57 -10.30 -15.71
N VAL A 3 21.04 -10.24 -14.47
CA VAL A 3 20.42 -10.91 -13.32
C VAL A 3 20.17 -9.83 -12.29
N LEU A 4 18.94 -9.30 -12.28
CA LEU A 4 18.26 -8.52 -11.21
C LEU A 4 16.97 -7.84 -11.72
N GLN A 5 16.67 -7.91 -13.02
CA GLN A 5 15.56 -7.18 -13.67
C GLN A 5 14.14 -7.67 -13.32
N ALA A 6 14.01 -8.76 -12.54
CA ALA A 6 12.71 -9.33 -12.15
C ALA A 6 12.42 -9.25 -10.63
N MET A 7 13.30 -8.62 -9.83
CA MET A 7 13.07 -8.50 -8.39
C MET A 7 12.21 -7.28 -8.07
N GLU A 8 10.94 -7.49 -7.71
CA GLU A 8 10.10 -6.42 -7.16
C GLU A 8 10.46 -6.19 -5.68
N LEU A 9 10.98 -5.00 -5.37
CA LEU A 9 11.22 -4.62 -3.98
C LEU A 9 9.88 -4.36 -3.26
N PRO A 10 9.73 -4.84 -2.01
CA PRO A 10 8.54 -4.55 -1.23
C PRO A 10 8.44 -3.05 -0.96
N LYS A 11 7.24 -2.50 -1.19
CA LYS A 11 6.92 -1.10 -0.88
C LYS A 11 7.02 -0.85 0.63
N PRO A 12 7.38 0.37 1.06
CA PRO A 12 7.48 0.73 2.47
C PRO A 12 6.15 0.56 3.22
N SER A 13 6.24 0.06 4.44
CA SER A 13 5.14 -0.21 5.37
C SER A 13 4.53 1.06 5.98
N ASP A 14 5.30 2.15 6.10
CA ASP A 14 4.83 3.46 6.55
C ASP A 14 5.60 4.62 5.86
N TRP A 15 5.29 5.86 6.25
CA TRP A 15 5.90 7.06 5.66
C TRP A 15 7.35 7.28 6.11
N GLN A 16 7.71 6.86 7.33
CA GLN A 16 9.06 7.02 7.88
C GLN A 16 10.03 6.06 7.19
N GLU A 17 9.58 4.82 6.97
CA GLU A 17 10.32 3.85 6.19
C GLU A 17 10.52 4.34 4.75
N PHE A 18 9.49 4.95 4.14
CA PHE A 18 9.63 5.50 2.79
C PHE A 18 10.67 6.62 2.75
N GLU A 19 10.62 7.58 3.66
CA GLU A 19 11.61 8.66 3.74
C GLU A 19 13.03 8.11 3.93
N ARG A 20 13.19 7.10 4.79
CA ARG A 20 14.47 6.40 5.00
C ARG A 20 14.99 5.76 3.71
N ILE A 21 14.11 5.13 2.93
CA ILE A 21 14.45 4.53 1.62
C ILE A 21 14.87 5.63 0.63
N ILE A 22 14.10 6.70 0.52
CA ILE A 22 14.41 7.81 -0.40
C ILE A 22 15.72 8.50 0.00
N LYS A 23 16.02 8.63 1.29
CA LYS A 23 17.31 9.16 1.76
C LYS A 23 18.49 8.30 1.30
N GLN A 24 18.36 6.98 1.33
CA GLN A 24 19.41 6.09 0.80
C GLN A 24 19.49 6.12 -0.72
N TYR A 25 18.36 6.17 -1.42
CA TYR A 25 18.30 6.41 -2.85
C TYR A 25 19.04 7.70 -3.23
N ALA A 26 18.78 8.80 -2.52
CA ALA A 26 19.42 10.09 -2.78
C ALA A 26 20.94 10.02 -2.56
N ARG A 27 21.41 9.32 -1.53
CA ARG A 27 22.85 9.09 -1.29
C ARG A 27 23.53 8.28 -2.40
N LEU A 28 22.79 7.37 -3.06
CA LEU A 28 23.31 6.63 -4.20
C LEU A 28 23.33 7.48 -5.47
N ARG A 29 22.23 8.21 -5.74
CA ARG A 29 22.09 9.03 -6.94
C ARG A 29 23.04 10.23 -6.95
N TRP A 30 23.17 10.92 -5.83
CA TRP A 30 24.03 12.09 -5.64
C TRP A 30 25.24 11.75 -4.78
N LYS A 31 25.96 10.70 -5.18
CA LYS A 31 27.13 10.21 -4.44
C LYS A 31 28.18 11.31 -4.29
N GLY A 32 28.67 11.50 -3.07
CA GLY A 32 29.69 12.52 -2.75
C GLY A 32 29.10 13.87 -2.35
N LEU A 33 27.79 14.08 -2.48
CA LEU A 33 27.11 15.29 -2.05
C LEU A 33 26.43 15.13 -0.69
N ASP A 34 26.17 16.26 -0.04
CA ASP A 34 25.50 16.31 1.25
C ASP A 34 23.99 16.09 1.11
N VAL A 35 23.50 14.97 1.64
CA VAL A 35 22.08 14.61 1.68
C VAL A 35 21.56 14.73 3.11
N ALA A 36 20.60 15.64 3.33
CA ALA A 36 20.05 15.93 4.65
C ALA A 36 18.51 15.86 4.67
N THR A 37 17.96 15.55 5.84
CA THR A 37 16.53 15.65 6.15
C THR A 37 16.20 17.08 6.57
N PHE A 38 15.06 17.61 6.12
CA PHE A 38 14.63 18.98 6.41
C PHE A 38 13.60 19.01 7.53
N GLY A 39 13.96 19.64 8.66
CA GLY A 39 13.08 19.86 9.80
C GLY A 39 12.76 18.62 10.64
N SER A 40 12.10 18.86 11.78
CA SER A 40 11.53 17.83 12.67
C SER A 40 10.00 17.96 12.72
N ASN A 41 9.30 16.94 13.26
CA ASN A 41 7.84 16.96 13.41
C ASN A 41 7.38 18.28 14.07
N GLY A 42 6.56 19.06 13.35
CA GLY A 42 5.97 20.31 13.83
C GLY A 42 6.56 21.61 13.25
N GLN A 43 7.60 21.53 12.41
CA GLN A 43 8.13 22.69 11.70
C GLN A 43 7.54 22.83 10.28
N THR A 44 7.45 24.06 9.78
CA THR A 44 7.03 24.33 8.39
C THR A 44 8.11 23.83 7.43
N GLN A 45 7.93 22.63 6.89
CA GLN A 45 8.91 21.99 6.01
C GLN A 45 8.86 22.48 4.55
N HIS A 46 8.03 23.49 4.23
CA HIS A 46 7.87 24.05 2.88
C HIS A 46 7.69 22.98 1.77
N GLY A 47 7.16 21.81 2.10
CA GLY A 47 7.01 20.72 1.14
C GLY A 47 8.34 20.09 0.69
N VAL A 48 9.38 20.14 1.52
CA VAL A 48 10.68 19.49 1.27
C VAL A 48 11.00 18.62 2.48
N ASP A 49 11.10 17.30 2.29
CA ASP A 49 11.45 16.35 3.36
C ASP A 49 12.97 16.08 3.38
N LEU A 50 13.59 16.08 2.20
CA LEU A 50 15.03 15.91 2.02
C LEU A 50 15.57 16.99 1.10
N TYR A 51 16.82 17.38 1.29
CA TYR A 51 17.52 18.23 0.34
C TYR A 51 18.95 17.75 0.13
N ILE A 52 19.47 18.04 -1.07
CA ILE A 52 20.83 17.74 -1.49
C ILE A 52 21.51 19.06 -1.80
N LYS A 53 22.67 19.29 -1.19
CA LYS A 53 23.53 20.45 -1.48
C LYS A 53 24.63 20.04 -2.44
N THR A 54 24.76 20.78 -3.53
CA THR A 54 25.86 20.63 -4.50
C THR A 54 27.07 21.45 -4.07
N ASP A 55 28.22 21.18 -4.68
CA ASP A 55 29.49 21.90 -4.40
C ASP A 55 29.42 23.39 -4.77
N VAL A 56 28.50 23.77 -5.66
CA VAL A 56 28.23 25.15 -6.07
C VAL A 56 27.08 25.79 -5.27
N ASN A 57 26.72 25.22 -4.12
CA ASN A 57 25.69 25.70 -3.21
C ASN A 57 24.26 25.73 -3.82
N GLU A 58 24.03 25.04 -4.93
CA GLU A 58 22.68 24.77 -5.44
C GLU A 58 22.00 23.68 -4.60
N ILE A 59 20.68 23.79 -4.43
CA ILE A 59 19.89 22.85 -3.63
C ILE A 59 18.88 22.10 -4.50
N VAL A 60 18.89 20.77 -4.39
CA VAL A 60 17.84 19.89 -4.92
C VAL A 60 16.93 19.48 -3.76
N GLY A 61 15.63 19.75 -3.87
CA GLY A 61 14.64 19.36 -2.86
C GLY A 61 13.93 18.06 -3.24
N ILE A 62 13.54 17.26 -2.26
CA ILE A 62 12.72 16.05 -2.45
C ILE A 62 11.58 16.03 -1.43
N GLN A 63 10.35 15.84 -1.91
CA GLN A 63 9.19 15.49 -1.09
C GLN A 63 8.84 14.01 -1.26
N CYS A 64 8.67 13.30 -0.15
CA CYS A 64 8.21 11.93 -0.09
C CYS A 64 6.68 11.90 0.04
N LYS A 65 6.01 11.18 -0.87
CA LYS A 65 4.58 10.88 -0.80
C LYS A 65 4.30 9.39 -0.96
N LYS A 66 4.06 8.74 0.17
CA LYS A 66 3.49 7.39 0.18
C LYS A 66 2.03 7.45 -0.30
N THR A 67 1.72 6.69 -1.35
CA THR A 67 0.38 6.59 -1.93
C THR A 67 -0.30 5.29 -1.52
N ILE A 68 -1.60 5.33 -1.26
CA ILE A 68 -2.39 4.17 -0.81
C ILE A 68 -3.02 3.42 -2.01
N ASN A 69 -3.24 4.10 -3.13
CA ASN A 69 -3.91 3.56 -4.32
C ASN A 69 -3.03 3.55 -5.58
N ASP A 70 -1.70 3.47 -5.42
CA ASP A 70 -0.73 3.42 -6.54
C ASP A 70 -0.86 4.54 -7.57
N SER A 71 -1.40 5.70 -7.17
CA SER A 71 -1.62 6.85 -8.03
C SER A 71 -1.20 8.12 -7.33
N LEU A 72 -0.54 9.00 -8.08
CA LEU A 72 -0.19 10.37 -7.67
C LEU A 72 -0.95 11.35 -8.56
N PRO A 73 -2.15 11.83 -8.15
CA PRO A 73 -2.90 12.78 -8.96
C PRO A 73 -2.12 14.08 -9.17
N PHE A 74 -2.16 14.64 -10.37
CA PHE A 74 -1.45 15.89 -10.71
C PHE A 74 -1.78 17.06 -9.77
N LYS A 75 -3.02 17.15 -9.28
CA LYS A 75 -3.41 18.15 -8.26
C LYS A 75 -2.60 18.08 -6.96
N VAL A 76 -2.09 16.89 -6.61
CA VAL A 76 -1.19 16.72 -5.47
C VAL A 76 0.19 17.28 -5.82
N VAL A 77 0.70 17.00 -7.02
CA VAL A 77 1.96 17.55 -7.54
C VAL A 77 1.93 19.08 -7.49
N GLU A 78 0.90 19.72 -8.04
CA GLU A 78 0.74 21.18 -8.03
C GLU A 78 0.75 21.76 -6.60
N LYS A 79 0.12 21.07 -5.65
CA LYS A 79 0.07 21.52 -4.25
C LYS A 79 1.43 21.47 -3.58
N GLU A 80 2.23 20.44 -3.84
CA GLU A 80 3.57 20.32 -3.25
C GLU A 80 4.55 21.31 -3.88
N ILE A 81 4.45 21.56 -5.20
CA ILE A 81 5.25 22.60 -5.89
C ILE A 81 5.02 23.98 -5.27
N LYS A 82 3.76 24.38 -5.04
CA LYS A 82 3.43 25.67 -4.42
C LYS A 82 4.02 25.83 -3.02
N LYS A 83 4.20 24.74 -2.27
CA LYS A 83 4.88 24.81 -0.98
C LYS A 83 6.38 25.00 -1.17
N ALA A 84 6.98 24.24 -2.08
CA ALA A 84 8.41 24.26 -2.38
C ALA A 84 8.89 25.61 -2.93
N GLU A 85 8.01 26.38 -3.58
CA GLU A 85 8.29 27.76 -4.00
C GLU A 85 8.65 28.71 -2.84
N ASN A 86 8.28 28.36 -1.61
CA ASN A 86 8.62 29.13 -0.42
C ASN A 86 9.91 28.64 0.28
N PHE A 87 10.55 27.59 -0.25
CA PHE A 87 11.77 27.05 0.31
C PHE A 87 12.93 28.04 0.14
N LYS A 88 13.78 28.16 1.17
CA LYS A 88 14.95 29.06 1.18
C LYS A 88 16.23 28.29 1.51
N PRO A 89 17.31 28.48 0.74
CA PRO A 89 17.40 29.26 -0.51
C PRO A 89 16.61 28.61 -1.66
N VAL A 90 16.37 29.36 -2.75
CA VAL A 90 15.60 28.86 -3.90
C VAL A 90 16.20 27.56 -4.43
N LEU A 91 15.34 26.58 -4.68
CA LEU A 91 15.76 25.30 -5.22
C LEU A 91 16.29 25.45 -6.65
N LYS A 92 17.20 24.57 -7.05
CA LYS A 92 17.59 24.37 -8.44
C LYS A 92 16.65 23.39 -9.14
N HIS A 93 16.25 22.34 -8.42
CA HIS A 93 15.37 21.29 -8.90
C HIS A 93 14.57 20.70 -7.74
N TYR A 94 13.37 20.19 -8.02
CA TYR A 94 12.47 19.63 -7.02
C TYR A 94 11.88 18.30 -7.46
N TYR A 95 12.13 17.25 -6.69
CA TYR A 95 11.56 15.93 -6.90
C TYR A 95 10.37 15.65 -5.99
N ILE A 96 9.34 15.02 -6.52
CA ILE A 96 8.31 14.36 -5.71
C ILE A 96 8.52 12.86 -5.85
N ALA A 97 9.04 12.24 -4.79
CA ALA A 97 9.20 10.80 -4.71
C ALA A 97 7.90 10.13 -4.26
N THR A 98 7.48 9.07 -4.95
CA THR A 98 6.23 8.37 -4.66
C THR A 98 6.35 6.85 -4.72
N THR A 99 5.53 6.15 -3.93
CA THR A 99 5.34 4.70 -4.02
C THR A 99 4.36 4.29 -5.14
N ALA A 100 3.82 5.26 -5.89
CA ALA A 100 2.97 4.98 -7.04
C ALA A 100 3.79 4.37 -8.20
N LYS A 101 3.08 3.68 -9.08
CA LYS A 101 3.68 3.17 -10.33
C LYS A 101 3.88 4.31 -11.32
N ARG A 102 4.81 4.15 -12.26
CA ARG A 102 4.97 5.09 -13.39
C ARG A 102 3.63 5.34 -14.08
N ASP A 103 3.33 6.60 -14.33
CA ASP A 103 2.10 7.06 -14.97
C ASP A 103 2.41 8.06 -16.09
N ALA A 104 2.22 7.64 -17.33
CA ALA A 104 2.57 8.43 -18.52
C ALA A 104 1.83 9.78 -18.55
N ARG A 105 0.55 9.79 -18.14
CA ARG A 105 -0.25 11.02 -18.08
C ARG A 105 0.36 12.03 -17.13
N THR A 106 0.73 11.60 -15.92
CA THR A 106 1.40 12.46 -14.94
C THR A 106 2.74 12.98 -15.48
N GLN A 107 3.53 12.13 -16.15
CA GLN A 107 4.80 12.53 -16.75
C GLN A 107 4.61 13.57 -17.87
N GLU A 108 3.66 13.38 -18.77
CA GLU A 108 3.32 14.35 -19.82
C GLU A 108 2.91 15.71 -19.24
N GLN A 109 2.06 15.71 -18.20
CA GLN A 109 1.65 16.94 -17.52
C GLN A 109 2.83 17.66 -16.85
N ILE A 110 3.77 16.91 -16.27
CA ILE A 110 5.00 17.46 -15.68
C ILE A 110 5.92 18.04 -16.77
N ASN A 111 6.07 17.36 -17.90
CA ASN A 111 6.89 17.83 -19.01
C ASN A 111 6.38 19.16 -19.56
N LEU A 112 5.07 19.30 -19.76
CA LEU A 112 4.45 20.56 -20.18
C LEU A 112 4.64 21.66 -19.13
N LEU A 113 4.48 21.34 -17.85
CA LEU A 113 4.71 22.30 -16.77
C LEU A 113 6.18 22.74 -16.70
N ASN A 114 7.13 21.82 -16.90
CA ASN A 114 8.56 22.12 -16.91
C ASN A 114 8.93 23.08 -18.04
N GLN A 115 8.35 22.95 -19.23
CA GLN A 115 8.60 23.89 -20.33
C GLN A 115 8.28 25.33 -19.91
N GLN A 116 7.14 25.55 -19.25
CA GLN A 116 6.76 26.86 -18.73
C GLN A 116 7.72 27.31 -17.62
N ARG A 117 8.04 26.44 -16.66
CA ARG A 117 8.93 26.77 -15.54
C ARG A 117 10.34 27.14 -15.96
N ILE A 118 10.87 26.48 -16.99
CA ILE A 118 12.17 26.82 -17.58
C ILE A 118 12.13 28.21 -18.22
N ALA A 119 11.05 28.53 -18.96
CA ALA A 119 10.87 29.86 -19.54
C ALA A 119 10.80 30.96 -18.46
N ASP A 120 10.19 30.64 -17.31
CA ASP A 120 10.06 31.55 -16.17
C ASP A 120 11.33 31.61 -15.29
N GLY A 121 12.38 30.85 -15.62
CA GLY A 121 13.64 30.81 -14.87
C GLY A 121 13.51 30.24 -13.45
N VAL A 122 12.46 29.47 -13.16
CA VAL A 122 12.24 28.83 -11.85
C VAL A 122 12.71 27.38 -11.87
N PHE A 123 12.80 26.75 -10.70
CA PHE A 123 13.30 25.38 -10.56
C PHE A 123 12.47 24.37 -11.37
N GLY A 124 13.18 23.42 -11.98
CA GLY A 124 12.58 22.27 -12.65
C GLY A 124 11.97 21.29 -11.65
N ILE A 125 11.00 20.51 -12.12
CA ILE A 125 10.27 19.53 -11.31
C ILE A 125 10.34 18.15 -11.94
N ASP A 126 10.37 17.09 -11.14
CA ASP A 126 10.25 15.72 -11.64
C ASP A 126 9.58 14.82 -10.60
N VAL A 127 8.99 13.70 -11.04
CA VAL A 127 8.46 12.67 -10.15
C VAL A 127 9.38 11.45 -10.20
N LEU A 128 9.77 10.96 -9.01
CA LEU A 128 10.47 9.69 -8.86
C LEU A 128 9.45 8.63 -8.48
N PHE A 129 9.12 7.74 -9.42
CA PHE A 129 8.20 6.64 -9.17
C PHE A 129 8.89 5.49 -8.45
N TRP A 130 8.09 4.56 -7.92
CA TRP A 130 8.62 3.45 -7.14
C TRP A 130 9.63 2.61 -7.95
N GLU A 131 9.34 2.40 -9.23
CA GLU A 131 10.19 1.64 -10.12
C GLU A 131 11.56 2.29 -10.29
N ASP A 132 11.63 3.62 -10.42
CA ASP A 132 12.90 4.37 -10.54
C ASP A 132 13.75 4.24 -9.28
N VAL A 133 13.08 4.34 -8.12
CA VAL A 133 13.73 4.20 -6.81
C VAL A 133 14.24 2.78 -6.63
N ALA A 134 13.41 1.79 -6.91
CA ALA A 134 13.75 0.38 -6.76
C ALA A 134 14.89 -0.02 -7.68
N GLU A 135 14.86 0.40 -8.94
CA GLU A 135 15.90 0.11 -9.94
C GLU A 135 17.29 0.56 -9.46
N LEU A 136 17.41 1.79 -8.94
CA LEU A 136 18.70 2.27 -8.43
C LEU A 136 19.13 1.53 -7.16
N LEU A 137 18.20 1.27 -6.23
CA LEU A 137 18.53 0.52 -5.01
C LEU A 137 19.06 -0.87 -5.34
N LEU A 138 18.48 -1.54 -6.34
CA LEU A 138 18.90 -2.87 -6.81
C LEU A 138 20.36 -2.90 -7.29
N THR A 139 20.92 -1.75 -7.70
CA THR A 139 22.34 -1.65 -8.11
C THR A 139 23.33 -1.67 -6.94
N SER A 140 22.87 -1.50 -5.69
CA SER A 140 23.73 -1.43 -4.50
C SER A 140 23.35 -2.52 -3.49
N PRO A 141 23.99 -3.71 -3.54
CA PRO A 141 23.74 -4.80 -2.59
C PRO A 141 23.87 -4.36 -1.13
N LYS A 142 24.87 -3.53 -0.80
CA LYS A 142 25.07 -2.98 0.54
C LYS A 142 23.87 -2.16 1.02
N THR A 143 23.31 -1.32 0.15
CA THR A 143 22.15 -0.50 0.49
C THR A 143 20.89 -1.34 0.63
N LEU A 144 20.72 -2.35 -0.24
CA LEU A 144 19.61 -3.29 -0.14
C LEU A 144 19.66 -4.07 1.17
N GLU A 145 20.83 -4.55 1.60
CA GLU A 145 20.98 -5.28 2.86
C GLU A 145 20.62 -4.41 4.08
N GLN A 146 20.96 -3.12 4.04
CA GLN A 146 20.62 -2.18 5.11
C GLN A 146 19.12 -1.85 5.16
N LEU A 147 18.48 -1.72 4.00
CA LEU A 147 17.06 -1.35 3.91
C LEU A 147 16.14 -2.55 4.07
N TYR A 148 16.55 -3.70 3.52
CA TYR A 148 15.82 -4.94 3.43
C TYR A 148 16.66 -6.12 3.94
N PRO A 149 17.13 -6.10 5.21
CA PRO A 149 17.96 -7.17 5.77
C PRO A 149 17.29 -8.54 5.66
N GLN A 150 15.96 -8.59 5.68
CA GLN A 150 15.17 -9.81 5.48
C GLN A 150 15.38 -10.51 4.12
N LEU A 151 15.91 -9.81 3.11
CA LEU A 151 16.24 -10.39 1.81
C LEU A 151 17.62 -11.06 1.81
N PHE A 152 18.50 -10.71 2.75
CA PHE A 152 19.92 -11.11 2.78
C PHE A 152 20.27 -12.01 3.95
N ILE A 153 19.48 -11.98 5.03
CA ILE A 153 19.60 -12.97 6.10
C ILE A 153 19.24 -14.33 5.48
N PRO A 154 20.20 -15.26 5.33
CA PRO A 154 19.82 -16.64 5.12
C PRO A 154 18.99 -17.00 6.34
N LYS A 155 17.73 -17.41 6.13
CA LYS A 155 16.94 -17.98 7.23
C LYS A 155 17.88 -18.95 7.95
N PRO A 156 18.11 -18.81 9.27
CA PRO A 156 19.00 -19.72 9.97
C PRO A 156 18.63 -21.13 9.56
N LYS A 157 19.62 -21.95 9.18
CA LYS A 157 19.41 -23.38 8.93
C LYS A 157 18.78 -23.92 10.21
N GLN A 158 17.46 -23.96 10.25
CA GLN A 158 16.76 -24.72 11.24
C GLN A 158 17.28 -26.15 11.06
N PRO A 159 17.77 -26.80 12.13
CA PRO A 159 18.02 -28.23 12.03
C PRO A 159 16.74 -28.84 11.46
N SER A 160 16.92 -29.69 10.46
CA SER A 160 15.86 -30.32 9.69
C SER A 160 14.98 -31.19 10.59
N ASN A 161 14.12 -30.56 11.37
CA ASN A 161 12.94 -31.12 11.97
C ASN A 161 11.77 -30.41 11.29
N LYS A 162 11.05 -31.15 10.46
CA LYS A 162 9.76 -30.74 9.91
C LYS A 162 8.81 -30.46 11.08
N ALA A 163 8.74 -29.22 11.57
CA ALA A 163 7.64 -28.73 12.40
C ALA A 163 7.58 -27.20 12.34
N ALA A 164 6.57 -26.69 11.64
CA ALA A 164 6.26 -25.28 11.55
C ALA A 164 5.76 -24.74 12.90
N THR A 165 6.53 -23.87 13.56
CA THR A 165 5.98 -22.88 14.48
C THR A 165 5.79 -21.55 13.74
N LYS A 166 4.81 -21.57 12.82
CA LYS A 166 3.85 -20.46 12.83
C LYS A 166 3.29 -20.45 14.25
N ASN A 167 3.14 -19.30 14.90
CA ASN A 167 2.01 -19.17 15.81
C ASN A 167 0.75 -19.34 14.93
N LYS A 168 0.41 -20.61 14.62
CA LYS A 168 -0.90 -20.98 14.11
C LYS A 168 -1.80 -20.50 15.23
N LYS A 169 -2.62 -19.48 14.95
CA LYS A 169 -3.74 -19.15 15.82
C LYS A 169 -4.46 -20.48 16.09
N GLN A 170 -4.30 -20.99 17.30
CA GLN A 170 -4.84 -22.29 17.67
C GLN A 170 -6.32 -22.03 17.91
N PHE A 171 -7.14 -22.47 16.97
CA PHE A 171 -8.58 -22.36 17.11
C PHE A 171 -9.03 -23.43 18.08
N LEU A 172 -9.94 -23.07 18.99
CA LEU A 172 -10.49 -24.02 19.93
C LEU A 172 -11.28 -25.08 19.16
N GLU A 173 -11.17 -26.34 19.59
CA GLU A 173 -11.95 -27.43 19.03
C GLU A 173 -13.46 -27.11 19.15
N GLY A 174 -14.24 -27.47 18.14
CA GLY A 174 -15.65 -27.07 18.04
C GLY A 174 -15.91 -25.66 17.51
N THR A 175 -14.89 -24.83 17.24
CA THR A 175 -15.09 -23.50 16.63
C THR A 175 -15.00 -23.53 15.10
N ILE A 176 -15.71 -22.59 14.46
CA ILE A 176 -15.66 -22.34 13.01
C ILE A 176 -14.23 -22.11 12.52
N GLY A 177 -13.37 -21.47 13.31
CA GLY A 177 -11.97 -21.26 12.95
C GLY A 177 -11.16 -22.56 12.88
N ASN A 178 -11.55 -23.59 13.62
CA ASN A 178 -10.88 -24.90 13.62
C ASN A 178 -11.30 -25.78 12.43
N ASP A 179 -12.53 -25.64 11.94
CA ASP A 179 -13.00 -26.30 10.72
C ASP A 179 -12.47 -25.57 9.47
N THR A 180 -11.71 -26.29 8.63
CA THR A 180 -11.04 -25.69 7.47
C THR A 180 -12.02 -25.20 6.40
N TYR A 181 -13.11 -25.94 6.16
CA TYR A 181 -14.10 -25.58 5.13
C TYR A 181 -15.00 -24.45 5.62
N GLN A 182 -15.47 -24.52 6.87
CA GLN A 182 -16.31 -23.47 7.44
C GLN A 182 -15.54 -22.16 7.58
N ARG A 183 -14.30 -22.19 8.10
CA ARG A 183 -13.42 -21.02 8.14
C ARG A 183 -13.21 -20.43 6.75
N GLY A 184 -12.95 -21.28 5.76
CA GLY A 184 -12.74 -20.86 4.37
C GLY A 184 -13.97 -20.16 3.79
N TYR A 185 -15.14 -20.75 3.98
CA TYR A 185 -16.39 -20.23 3.45
C TYR A 185 -16.84 -18.93 4.16
N VAL A 186 -16.71 -18.85 5.48
CA VAL A 186 -17.02 -17.61 6.21
C VAL A 186 -16.08 -16.47 5.77
N ASN A 187 -14.79 -16.75 5.57
CA ASN A 187 -13.86 -15.78 4.98
C ASN A 187 -14.28 -15.36 3.57
N HIS A 188 -14.72 -16.31 2.73
CA HIS A 188 -15.22 -16.01 1.40
C HIS A 188 -16.40 -15.03 1.44
N LEU A 189 -17.37 -15.26 2.32
CA LEU A 189 -18.53 -14.39 2.50
C LEU A 189 -18.15 -13.01 3.06
N ILE A 190 -17.24 -12.94 4.05
CA ILE A 190 -16.75 -11.66 4.58
C ILE A 190 -16.09 -10.84 3.48
N LYS A 191 -15.19 -11.46 2.69
CA LYS A 191 -14.52 -10.79 1.57
C LYS A 191 -15.53 -10.31 0.52
N ARG A 192 -16.51 -11.15 0.16
CA ARG A 192 -17.58 -10.79 -0.78
C ARG A 192 -18.37 -9.57 -0.31
N TYR A 193 -18.75 -9.54 0.97
CA TYR A 193 -19.44 -8.38 1.55
C TYR A 193 -18.58 -7.12 1.42
N GLN A 194 -17.30 -7.21 1.76
CA GLN A 194 -16.38 -6.09 1.72
C GLN A 194 -16.22 -5.53 0.29
N ASP A 195 -16.06 -6.42 -0.70
CA ASP A 195 -15.96 -6.05 -2.11
C ASP A 195 -17.24 -5.35 -2.59
N TYR A 196 -18.41 -5.88 -2.25
CA TYR A 196 -19.68 -5.28 -2.67
C TYR A 196 -19.98 -3.98 -1.93
N LYS A 197 -19.63 -3.91 -0.64
CA LYS A 197 -19.84 -2.73 0.18
C LYS A 197 -18.94 -1.58 -0.25
N ARG A 198 -17.77 -1.85 -0.85
CA ARG A 198 -16.89 -0.80 -1.42
C ARG A 198 -17.64 0.08 -2.43
N ALA A 199 -18.56 -0.49 -3.22
CA ALA A 199 -19.37 0.26 -4.18
C ALA A 199 -20.33 1.26 -3.51
N ASP A 200 -20.83 0.95 -2.31
CA ASP A 200 -21.70 1.84 -1.52
C ASP A 200 -20.97 3.12 -1.06
N TYR A 201 -19.63 3.10 -1.06
CA TYR A 201 -18.77 4.22 -0.66
C TYR A 201 -18.15 4.95 -1.86
N ALA A 202 -18.44 4.54 -3.10
CA ALA A 202 -17.81 5.13 -4.30
C ALA A 202 -18.02 6.65 -4.44
N ASN A 203 -19.11 7.18 -3.85
CA ASN A 203 -19.45 8.61 -3.87
C ASN A 203 -19.31 9.29 -2.49
N GLN A 204 -18.73 8.61 -1.49
CA GLN A 204 -18.59 9.14 -0.14
C GLN A 204 -17.17 9.70 0.09
N LYS A 205 -17.07 10.76 0.93
CA LYS A 205 -15.77 11.32 1.35
C LYS A 205 -15.00 10.39 2.31
N GLU A 206 -15.68 9.47 2.98
CA GLU A 206 -15.07 8.50 3.89
C GLU A 206 -14.81 7.15 3.21
N ASN A 207 -13.68 6.53 3.56
CA ASN A 207 -13.34 5.17 3.13
C ASN A 207 -14.16 4.12 3.90
N MET A 208 -14.47 2.99 3.24
CA MET A 208 -15.11 1.83 3.88
C MET A 208 -14.28 1.32 5.07
N LYS A 209 -14.90 1.26 6.25
CA LYS A 209 -14.26 0.75 7.47
C LYS A 209 -14.54 -0.75 7.61
N TYR A 210 -13.54 -1.57 7.29
CA TYR A 210 -13.63 -3.04 7.37
C TYR A 210 -13.97 -3.57 8.77
N ALA A 211 -13.68 -2.82 9.83
CA ALA A 211 -14.04 -3.18 11.20
C ALA A 211 -15.57 -3.30 11.42
N ILE A 212 -16.39 -2.58 10.64
CA ILE A 212 -17.85 -2.54 10.85
C ILE A 212 -18.48 -3.92 10.71
N ILE A 213 -18.00 -4.76 9.78
CA ILE A 213 -18.56 -6.11 9.63
C ILE A 213 -18.17 -7.01 10.79
N HIS A 214 -16.95 -6.90 11.30
CA HIS A 214 -16.50 -7.69 12.45
C HIS A 214 -17.24 -7.30 13.74
N GLU A 215 -17.50 -6.00 13.94
CA GLU A 215 -18.34 -5.53 15.05
C GLU A 215 -19.80 -5.99 14.89
N ALA A 216 -20.34 -5.98 13.67
CA ALA A 216 -21.70 -6.45 13.41
C ALA A 216 -21.84 -7.96 13.67
N ILE A 217 -20.86 -8.76 13.24
CA ILE A 217 -20.81 -10.20 13.55
C ILE A 217 -20.78 -10.41 15.07
N ARG A 218 -19.92 -9.66 15.80
CA ARG A 218 -19.83 -9.78 17.26
C ARG A 218 -21.15 -9.45 17.96
N ARG A 219 -21.91 -8.46 17.46
CA ARG A 219 -23.22 -8.11 18.04
C ARG A 219 -24.30 -9.17 17.78
N GLU A 220 -24.30 -9.75 16.59
CA GLU A 220 -25.32 -10.74 16.16
C GLU A 220 -25.05 -12.14 16.70
N ILE A 221 -23.81 -12.60 16.55
CA ILE A 221 -23.39 -13.97 16.87
C ILE A 221 -22.87 -14.07 18.31
N LYS A 222 -22.54 -12.95 18.95
CA LYS A 222 -21.93 -12.85 20.31
C LYS A 222 -20.47 -13.34 20.38
N TYR A 223 -19.95 -13.89 19.30
CA TYR A 223 -18.56 -14.32 19.15
C TYR A 223 -17.85 -13.54 18.06
N LYS A 224 -16.51 -13.56 18.06
CA LYS A 224 -15.77 -13.28 16.83
C LYS A 224 -16.06 -14.40 15.83
N TRP A 225 -16.07 -14.07 14.55
CA TRP A 225 -16.49 -15.01 13.50
C TRP A 225 -15.67 -16.33 13.50
N ASP A 226 -14.41 -16.27 13.90
CA ASP A 226 -13.48 -17.40 13.94
C ASP A 226 -13.42 -18.11 15.29
N GLU A 227 -13.97 -17.49 16.34
CA GLU A 227 -14.11 -18.06 17.69
C GLU A 227 -15.53 -18.59 17.94
N ALA A 228 -16.44 -18.44 16.96
CA ALA A 228 -17.82 -18.88 17.06
C ALA A 228 -17.92 -20.43 17.05
N PRO A 229 -18.79 -21.04 17.86
CA PRO A 229 -19.09 -22.46 17.79
C PRO A 229 -19.61 -22.89 16.41
N THR A 230 -19.30 -24.12 16.01
CA THR A 230 -19.67 -24.71 14.71
C THR A 230 -21.18 -24.76 14.52
N GLU A 231 -21.95 -24.90 15.59
CA GLU A 231 -23.41 -24.90 15.60
C GLU A 231 -24.00 -23.55 15.12
N LEU A 232 -23.21 -22.46 15.23
CA LEU A 232 -23.62 -21.14 14.77
C LEU A 232 -23.23 -20.88 13.31
N PHE A 233 -22.62 -21.84 12.61
CA PHE A 233 -22.14 -21.68 11.23
C PHE A 233 -23.25 -21.24 10.27
N GLU A 234 -24.38 -21.95 10.25
CA GLU A 234 -25.51 -21.62 9.37
C GLU A 234 -26.08 -20.23 9.68
N LYS A 235 -26.18 -19.90 10.97
CA LYS A 235 -26.65 -18.57 11.42
C LYS A 235 -25.69 -17.46 10.97
N LEU A 236 -24.38 -17.67 11.10
CA LEU A 236 -23.35 -16.71 10.67
C LEU A 236 -23.35 -16.55 9.14
N CYS A 237 -23.49 -17.64 8.40
CA CYS A 237 -23.59 -17.60 6.94
C CYS A 237 -24.84 -16.83 6.49
N ALA A 238 -26.02 -17.15 7.03
CA ALA A 238 -27.26 -16.45 6.73
C ALA A 238 -27.18 -14.94 7.04
N PHE A 239 -26.54 -14.58 8.15
CA PHE A 239 -26.30 -13.18 8.50
C PHE A 239 -25.41 -12.47 7.46
N LEU A 240 -24.28 -13.08 7.10
CA LEU A 240 -23.36 -12.51 6.11
C LEU A 240 -24.01 -12.40 4.73
N GLN A 241 -24.70 -13.46 4.28
CA GLN A 241 -25.45 -13.50 3.04
C GLN A 241 -26.50 -12.40 2.96
N LYS A 242 -27.32 -12.24 4.01
CA LYS A 242 -28.29 -11.13 4.12
C LYS A 242 -27.60 -9.76 3.97
N ARG A 243 -26.44 -9.57 4.62
CA ARG A 243 -25.70 -8.30 4.49
C ARG A 243 -25.16 -8.09 3.08
N ILE A 244 -24.62 -9.13 2.43
CA ILE A 244 -24.19 -9.08 1.02
C ILE A 244 -25.36 -8.66 0.14
N ASP A 245 -26.52 -9.31 0.29
CA ASP A 245 -27.71 -9.06 -0.52
C ASP A 245 -28.29 -7.65 -0.31
N THR A 246 -28.02 -7.01 0.82
CA THR A 246 -28.45 -5.62 1.09
C THR A 246 -27.56 -4.54 0.49
N THR A 247 -26.35 -4.87 0.03
CA THR A 247 -25.44 -3.92 -0.66
C THR A 247 -26.02 -3.46 -2.01
N ILE A 248 -25.52 -2.36 -2.56
CA ILE A 248 -25.96 -1.87 -3.88
C ILE A 248 -25.71 -2.95 -4.95
N VAL A 249 -24.51 -3.53 -4.97
CA VAL A 249 -24.13 -4.59 -5.92
C VAL A 249 -24.97 -5.84 -5.71
N GLY A 250 -25.19 -6.26 -4.45
CA GLY A 250 -26.01 -7.42 -4.13
C GLY A 250 -27.46 -7.29 -4.62
N LYS A 251 -28.08 -6.12 -4.43
CA LYS A 251 -29.42 -5.81 -4.94
C LYS A 251 -29.46 -5.80 -6.47
N LEU A 252 -28.44 -5.24 -7.11
CA LEU A 252 -28.35 -5.18 -8.58
C LEU A 252 -28.22 -6.58 -9.20
N ASN A 253 -27.34 -7.41 -8.65
CA ASN A 253 -27.15 -8.78 -9.10
C ASN A 253 -28.42 -9.61 -8.94
N LYS A 254 -29.13 -9.45 -7.82
CA LYS A 254 -30.42 -10.10 -7.59
C LYS A 254 -31.45 -9.73 -8.66
N LYS A 255 -31.51 -8.45 -9.06
CA LYS A 255 -32.36 -8.00 -10.18
C LYS A 255 -31.96 -8.62 -11.53
N LYS A 256 -30.67 -8.90 -11.73
CA LYS A 256 -30.12 -9.51 -12.95
C LYS A 256 -30.12 -11.04 -12.94
N GLY A 257 -30.63 -11.69 -11.88
CA GLY A 257 -30.56 -13.15 -11.74
C GLY A 257 -29.15 -13.71 -11.51
N ILE A 258 -28.18 -12.86 -11.15
CA ILE A 258 -26.79 -13.25 -10.90
C ILE A 258 -26.64 -13.65 -9.44
N LYS A 259 -26.06 -14.84 -9.18
CA LYS A 259 -25.75 -15.31 -7.81
C LYS A 259 -24.72 -14.38 -7.15
N ASN A 260 -24.98 -13.98 -5.90
CA ASN A 260 -24.09 -13.11 -5.13
C ASN A 260 -22.91 -13.84 -4.47
N TYR A 261 -23.06 -15.12 -4.21
CA TYR A 261 -22.10 -16.00 -3.54
C TYR A 261 -22.40 -17.44 -3.96
N SER A 262 -21.40 -18.32 -3.87
CA SER A 262 -21.61 -19.77 -4.00
C SER A 262 -22.28 -20.32 -2.75
N SER A 263 -22.94 -21.47 -2.84
CA SER A 263 -23.35 -22.23 -1.64
C SER A 263 -22.15 -22.82 -0.90
N PHE A 264 -22.36 -23.31 0.32
CA PHE A 264 -21.29 -23.98 1.07
C PHE A 264 -20.84 -25.28 0.37
N ASP A 265 -21.78 -26.04 -0.20
CA ASP A 265 -21.45 -27.26 -0.94
C ASP A 265 -20.72 -26.97 -2.25
N GLU A 266 -21.15 -25.95 -3.00
CA GLU A 266 -20.42 -25.45 -4.18
C GLU A 266 -18.98 -25.04 -3.79
N PHE A 267 -18.82 -24.31 -2.68
CA PHE A 267 -17.51 -23.87 -2.19
C PHE A 267 -16.59 -25.04 -1.79
N LYS A 268 -17.13 -26.08 -1.12
CA LYS A 268 -16.37 -27.29 -0.79
C LYS A 268 -15.91 -28.05 -2.04
N ALA A 269 -16.78 -28.15 -3.05
CA ALA A 269 -16.47 -28.82 -4.30
C ALA A 269 -15.31 -28.14 -5.07
N PHE A 270 -15.29 -26.80 -5.10
CA PHE A 270 -14.20 -26.03 -5.71
C PHE A 270 -12.86 -26.09 -4.95
N SER A 271 -12.90 -26.32 -3.64
CA SER A 271 -11.69 -26.35 -2.80
C SER A 271 -11.01 -27.72 -2.74
N SER A 272 -11.60 -28.73 -3.41
CA SER A 272 -11.15 -30.14 -3.40
C SER A 272 -10.53 -30.57 -4.74
N GLN A 273 -10.38 -29.64 -5.69
CA GLN A 273 -9.64 -29.79 -6.95
C GLN A 273 -8.25 -29.15 -6.81
#